data_AF-A0A8C4LYW6-F1
#
_entry.id   AF-A0A8C4LYW6-F1
#
_cell.length_a   1.000
_cell.length_b   1.000
_cell.length_c   1.000
_cell.angle_alpha   90.00
_cell.angle_beta   90.00
_cell.angle_gamma   90.00
#
_symmetry.space_group_name_H-M   'P 1'
#
loop_
_entity.id
_entity.type
_entity.pdbx_description
1 polymer ?
#
loop_
_entity_poly.entity_id
_entity_poly.type
_entity_poly.pdbx_seq_one_letter_code
_entity_poly.pdbx_strand_id
1 'polypeptide(L)' 'VNPGAAGLPKWSVAPSFIFRYLQNKAWIQMWFYEQVNLQRESYISVFD' A
#
# COMPACT_ATOMS: atom_id res chain seq x y z
N VAL A 1 -18.26 -19.68 20.88
CA VAL A 1 -18.27 -18.36 20.20
C VAL A 1 -16.87 -18.13 19.66
N ASN A 2 -16.69 -18.06 18.34
CA ASN A 2 -15.38 -17.91 17.70
C ASN A 2 -14.89 -16.45 17.86
N PRO A 3 -13.70 -16.17 18.42
CA PRO A 3 -13.21 -14.81 18.60
C PRO A 3 -12.59 -14.18 17.34
N GLY A 4 -12.73 -14.78 16.15
CA GLY A 4 -12.07 -14.35 14.92
C GLY A 4 -12.87 -13.44 13.98
N ALA A 5 -14.07 -12.99 14.36
CA ALA A 5 -15.00 -12.29 13.46
C ALA A 5 -14.96 -10.76 13.55
N ALA A 6 -13.85 -10.15 13.98
CA ALA A 6 -13.65 -8.70 13.83
C ALA A 6 -13.11 -8.41 12.42
N GLY A 7 -13.96 -8.61 11.42
CA GLY A 7 -13.68 -8.23 10.04
C GLY A 7 -13.55 -6.72 9.96
N LEU A 8 -12.29 -6.23 9.94
CA LEU A 8 -12.00 -4.84 9.63
C LEU A 8 -12.70 -4.50 8.29
N PRO A 9 -13.37 -3.33 8.19
CA PRO A 9 -14.05 -2.96 6.96
C PRO A 9 -13.06 -3.01 5.80
N LYS A 10 -13.51 -3.43 4.61
CA LYS A 10 -12.69 -3.56 3.38
C LYS A 10 -11.81 -2.32 3.09
N TRP A 11 -12.27 -1.14 3.51
CA TRP A 11 -11.56 0.14 3.41
C TRP A 11 -10.41 0.31 4.40
N SER A 12 -10.42 -0.41 5.51
CA SER A 12 -9.35 -0.43 6.53
C SER A 12 -8.04 -1.04 6.01
N VAL A 13 -8.08 -1.75 4.87
CA VAL A 13 -6.91 -2.37 4.25
C VAL A 13 -6.14 -1.37 3.38
N ALA A 14 -6.81 -0.39 2.77
CA ALA A 14 -6.17 0.50 1.80
C ALA A 14 -5.14 1.47 2.43
N PRO A 15 -5.43 2.16 3.56
CA PRO A 15 -4.43 3.01 4.20
C PRO A 15 -3.33 2.17 4.86
N SER A 16 -3.68 1.05 5.48
CA SER A 16 -2.74 0.23 6.26
C SER A 16 -1.64 -0.40 5.40
N PHE A 17 -1.93 -0.70 4.12
CA PHE A 17 -0.94 -1.26 3.21
C PHE A 17 0.12 -0.23 2.80
N ILE A 18 -0.27 1.02 2.56
CA ILE A 18 0.65 2.13 2.24
C ILE A 18 1.57 2.42 3.44
N PHE A 19 0.99 2.50 4.65
CA PHE A 19 1.78 2.67 5.88
C PHE A 19 2.76 1.53 6.10
N ARG A 20 2.37 0.29 5.80
CA ARG A 20 3.28 -0.86 5.90
C ARG A 20 4.45 -0.74 4.93
N TYR A 21 4.23 -0.28 3.70
CA TYR A 21 5.33 -0.08 2.76
C TYR A 21 6.25 1.09 3.14
N LEU A 22 5.68 2.18 3.65
CA LEU A 22 6.41 3.32 4.22
C LEU A 22 7.30 2.87 5.40
N GLN A 23 6.72 2.16 6.38
CA GLN A 23 7.42 1.69 7.58
C GLN A 23 8.56 0.72 7.27
N ASN A 24 8.35 -0.21 6.34
CA ASN A 24 9.35 -1.24 6.01
C ASN A 24 10.41 -0.74 5.01
N LYS A 25 10.36 0.54 4.60
CA LYS A 25 11.19 1.08 3.50
C LYS A 25 11.22 0.16 2.28
N ALA A 26 10.06 -0.40 1.96
CA ALA A 26 9.98 -1.43 0.94
C ALA A 26 10.29 -0.83 -0.43
N TRP A 27 10.96 -1.63 -1.26
CA TRP A 27 11.10 -1.34 -2.68
C TRP A 27 9.75 -1.56 -3.36
N ILE A 28 9.25 -0.54 -4.05
CA ILE A 28 7.94 -0.57 -4.68
C ILE A 28 8.02 -0.08 -6.11
N GLN A 29 7.24 -0.73 -6.96
CA GLN A 29 7.11 -0.41 -8.37
C GLN A 29 5.80 0.34 -8.57
N MET A 30 5.90 1.60 -8.95
CA MET A 30 4.73 2.44 -9.23
C MET A 30 4.43 2.46 -10.73
N TRP A 31 3.16 2.26 -11.03
CA TRP A 31 2.60 2.34 -12.38
C TRP A 31 1.97 3.71 -12.56
N PHE A 32 2.32 4.41 -13.64
CA PHE A 32 1.68 5.67 -13.99
C PHE A 32 0.49 5.41 -14.91
N TYR A 33 -0.68 5.94 -14.56
CA TYR A 33 -1.90 5.76 -15.34
C TYR A 33 -1.77 6.31 -16.77
N GLU A 34 -1.22 7.51 -16.91
CA GLU A 34 -1.02 8.19 -18.19
C GLU A 34 0.16 7.63 -19.00
N GLN A 35 1.10 6.95 -18.34
CA GLN A 35 2.30 6.43 -18.96
C GLN A 35 2.46 4.96 -18.62
N VAL A 36 1.61 4.13 -19.23
CA VAL A 36 1.56 2.67 -19.04
C VAL A 36 2.88 1.94 -19.31
N ASN A 37 3.77 2.53 -20.11
CA ASN A 37 5.10 1.99 -20.39
C ASN A 37 6.18 2.46 -19.42
N LEU A 38 5.86 3.40 -18.52
CA LEU A 38 6.78 3.91 -17.51
C LEU A 38 6.42 3.27 -16.17
N GLN A 39 7.41 2.57 -15.63
CA GLN A 39 7.38 2.04 -14.28
C GLN A 39 8.54 2.68 -13.53
N ARG A 40 8.25 3.24 -12.35
CA ARG A 40 9.29 3.77 -11.48
C ARG A 40 9.44 2.85 -10.30
N GLU A 41 10.65 2.33 -10.12
CA GLU A 41 11.03 1.58 -8.95
C GLU A 41 11.68 2.52 -7.94
N SER A 42 11.14 2.57 -6.73
CA SER A 42 11.68 3.41 -5.66
C SER A 42 11.15 2.98 -4.29
N TYR A 43 11.79 3.47 -3.24
CA TYR A 43 11.25 3.42 -1.88
C TYR A 43 10.37 4.67 -1.63
N ILE A 44 9.17 4.48 -1.08
CA ILE A 44 8.31 5.60 -0.68
C ILE A 44 8.76 6.08 0.70
N SER A 45 9.21 7.34 0.80
CA SER A 45 9.58 7.98 2.08
C SER A 45 8.43 8.76 2.73
N VAL A 46 7.64 9.43 1.91
CA VAL A 46 6.57 10.34 2.30
C VAL A 46 5.46 10.22 1.26
N PHE A 47 4.21 10.27 1.71
CA PHE A 47 3.01 10.30 0.88
C PHE A 47 2.08 11.37 1.49
N ASP A 48 1.59 12.29 0.65
CA ASP A 48 0.64 13.37 1.00
C ASP A 48 -0.63 13.22 0.15
#